data_AF-A0A355YHU4-F1
#
_entry.id   AF-A0A355YHU4-F1
#
_cell.length_a   1.000
_cell.length_b   1.000
_cell.length_c   1.000
_cell.angle_alpha   90.00
_cell.angle_beta   90.00
_cell.angle_gamma   90.00
#
_symmetry.space_group_name_H-M   'P 1'
#
loop_
_entity.id
_entity.type
_entity.pdbx_description
1 polymer ?
#
loop_
_entity_poly.entity_id
_entity_poly.type
_entity_poly.pdbx_seq_one_letter_code
_entity_poly.pdbx_strand_id
1 'polypeptide(L)'
;MFVWPGDLLANAAASLRGPVQDYARFIAHVMRREARQDWEIAEATRQAMLTPQLAVRPGWLDKGLGWNLERVDAHTRWFFHGGANAGRYKTFAVGDPQRRRGLVVMTSGGGGTGVYQRIVRAATGRDMLAFDL
;
A
#
# COMPACT_ATOMS: atom_id res chain seq x y z
N MET A 1 18.34 -15.22 -10.92
CA MET A 1 17.34 -14.65 -9.99
C MET A 1 18.04 -14.43 -8.66
N PHE A 2 18.19 -13.18 -8.21
CA PHE A 2 18.78 -12.87 -6.91
C PHE A 2 17.74 -13.13 -5.81
N VAL A 3 18.12 -13.86 -4.77
CA VAL A 3 17.28 -14.08 -3.58
C VAL A 3 17.95 -13.32 -2.44
N TRP A 4 17.30 -12.26 -1.97
CA TRP A 4 17.81 -11.51 -0.82
C TRP A 4 17.55 -12.33 0.45
N PRO A 5 18.49 -12.44 1.41
CA PRO A 5 18.25 -13.22 2.63
C PRO A 5 16.99 -12.79 3.39
N GLY A 6 16.63 -11.51 3.33
CA GLY A 6 15.39 -10.97 3.90
C GLY A 6 14.10 -11.39 3.17
N ASP A 7 14.19 -12.02 2.00
CA ASP A 7 13.04 -12.63 1.33
C ASP A 7 12.62 -13.95 1.99
N LEU A 8 13.57 -14.63 2.64
CA LEU A 8 13.36 -15.94 3.25
C LEU A 8 13.27 -15.83 4.77
N LEU A 9 14.17 -15.05 5.38
CA LEU A 9 14.28 -14.91 6.82
C LEU A 9 13.34 -13.84 7.38
N ALA A 10 12.84 -14.09 8.59
CA ALA A 10 12.00 -13.14 9.31
C ALA A 10 12.77 -11.83 9.60
N ASN A 11 12.18 -10.70 9.23
CA ASN A 11 12.65 -9.35 9.48
C ASN A 11 11.50 -8.33 9.37
N ALA A 12 11.71 -7.14 9.93
CA ALA A 12 10.72 -6.07 9.97
C ALA A 12 10.45 -5.39 8.61
N ALA A 13 11.30 -5.59 7.60
CA ALA A 13 11.18 -4.91 6.32
C ALA A 13 10.21 -5.61 5.34
N ALA A 14 10.19 -6.94 5.29
CA ALA A 14 9.53 -7.64 4.17
C ALA A 14 8.94 -9.03 4.48
N SER A 15 9.02 -9.53 5.72
CA SER A 15 8.79 -10.97 5.98
C SER A 15 7.40 -11.35 6.49
N LEU A 16 6.51 -10.38 6.70
CA LEU A 16 5.16 -10.63 7.21
C LEU A 16 4.39 -11.57 6.28
N ARG A 17 3.82 -12.63 6.87
CA ARG A 17 3.00 -13.62 6.17
C ARG A 17 1.64 -13.68 6.84
N GLY A 18 0.58 -13.74 6.04
CA GLY A 18 -0.78 -13.82 6.56
C GLY A 18 -1.81 -13.84 5.44
N PRO A 19 -3.08 -14.06 5.80
CA PRO A 19 -4.18 -14.00 4.87
C PRO A 19 -4.41 -12.55 4.41
N VAL A 20 -4.91 -12.38 3.18
CA VAL A 20 -5.17 -11.06 2.59
C VAL A 20 -6.13 -10.22 3.43
N GLN A 21 -7.05 -10.87 4.15
CA GLN A 21 -8.02 -10.25 5.03
C GLN A 21 -7.38 -9.49 6.19
N ASP A 22 -6.25 -9.97 6.73
CA ASP A 22 -5.58 -9.29 7.83
C ASP A 22 -4.95 -7.98 7.35
N TYR A 23 -4.33 -8.01 6.17
CA TYR A 23 -3.79 -6.81 5.56
C TYR A 23 -4.90 -5.84 5.12
N ALA A 24 -6.04 -6.35 4.66
CA ALA A 24 -7.22 -5.54 4.34
C ALA A 24 -7.78 -4.83 5.59
N ARG A 25 -7.84 -5.51 6.74
CA ARG A 25 -8.21 -4.90 8.02
C ARG A 25 -7.19 -3.85 8.45
N PHE A 26 -5.90 -4.14 8.32
CA PHE A 26 -4.84 -3.18 8.63
C PHE A 26 -4.98 -1.89 7.82
N ILE A 27 -5.15 -1.97 6.49
CA ILE A 27 -5.32 -0.75 5.68
C ILE A 27 -6.60 0.01 6.04
N ALA A 28 -7.66 -0.66 6.50
CA ALA A 28 -8.86 0.02 6.97
C ALA A 28 -8.60 0.88 8.22
N HIS A 29 -7.69 0.46 9.11
CA HIS A 29 -7.27 1.28 10.26
C HIS A 29 -6.45 2.51 9.88
N VAL A 30 -5.78 2.51 8.71
CA VAL A 30 -5.04 3.65 8.16
C VAL A 30 -5.99 4.72 7.58
N MET A 31 -7.23 4.35 7.24
CA MET A 31 -8.22 5.27 6.68
C MET A 31 -8.90 6.14 7.75
N ARG A 32 -9.53 7.23 7.32
CA ARG A 32 -10.28 8.14 8.20
C ARG A 32 -11.44 7.40 8.87
N ARG A 33 -11.60 7.59 10.18
CA ARG A 33 -12.71 7.08 10.99
C ARG A 33 -13.17 8.15 11.97
N GLU A 34 -14.46 8.16 12.28
CA GLU A 34 -15.07 9.12 13.22
C GLU A 34 -14.75 8.78 14.67
N ALA A 35 -14.72 7.48 14.99
CA ALA A 35 -14.34 6.97 16.30
C ALA A 35 -13.27 5.88 16.14
N ARG A 36 -12.33 5.85 17.09
CA ARG A 36 -11.23 4.88 17.19
C ARG A 36 -11.24 4.27 18.59
N GLN A 37 -10.83 3.01 18.66
CA GLN A 37 -10.60 2.32 19.94
C GLN A 37 -9.15 2.56 20.40
N ASP A 38 -8.88 2.43 21.69
CA ASP A 38 -7.57 2.72 22.28
C ASP A 38 -6.43 1.82 21.75
N TRP A 39 -6.77 0.63 21.26
CA TRP A 39 -5.82 -0.31 20.64
C TRP A 39 -5.56 -0.03 19.16
N GLU A 40 -6.34 0.86 18.53
CA GLU A 40 -6.14 1.21 17.12
C GLU A 40 -4.99 2.20 16.95
N ILE A 41 -4.53 2.37 15.70
CA ILE A 41 -3.58 3.41 15.35
C ILE A 41 -4.14 4.76 15.78
N ALA A 42 -3.42 5.48 16.66
CA ALA A 42 -3.81 6.81 17.10
C ALA A 42 -3.98 7.77 15.90
N GLU A 43 -4.91 8.71 16.00
CA GLU A 43 -5.21 9.62 14.88
C GLU A 43 -3.98 10.46 14.47
N ALA A 44 -3.18 10.92 15.44
CA ALA A 44 -1.93 11.63 15.17
C ALA A 44 -0.94 10.77 14.37
N THR A 45 -0.77 9.50 14.74
CA THR A 45 0.09 8.55 14.02
C THR A 45 -0.43 8.30 12.61
N ARG A 46 -1.74 8.08 12.46
CA ARG A 46 -2.39 7.89 11.15
C ARG A 46 -2.19 9.10 10.23
N GLN A 47 -2.33 10.31 10.77
CA GLN A 47 -2.05 11.54 10.03
C GLN A 47 -0.60 11.60 9.59
N ALA A 48 0.35 11.35 10.50
CA ALA A 48 1.77 11.32 10.18
C ALA A 48 2.11 10.30 9.08
N MET A 49 1.50 9.10 9.12
CA MET A 49 1.66 8.07 8.09
C MET A 49 1.24 8.55 6.68
N LEU A 50 0.22 9.40 6.59
CA LEU A 50 -0.37 9.86 5.33
C LEU A 50 -0.03 11.30 4.94
N THR A 51 0.75 12.00 5.77
CA THR A 51 1.28 13.32 5.44
C THR A 51 2.53 13.15 4.57
N PRO A 52 2.63 13.82 3.40
CA PRO A 52 3.84 13.84 2.59
C PRO A 52 5.06 14.30 3.40
N GLN A 53 6.10 13.47 3.45
CA GLN A 53 7.38 13.75 4.11
C GLN A 53 8.49 14.03 3.10
N LEU A 54 8.45 13.37 1.94
CA LEU A 54 9.45 13.48 0.88
C LEU A 54 8.79 13.39 -0.49
N ALA A 55 9.07 14.35 -1.36
CA ALA A 55 8.65 14.29 -2.76
C ALA A 55 9.52 13.30 -3.54
N VAL A 56 8.92 12.25 -4.10
CA VAL A 56 9.58 11.28 -5.00
C VAL A 56 9.52 11.78 -6.44
N ARG A 57 8.34 12.25 -6.85
CA ARG A 57 8.11 12.96 -8.11
C ARG A 57 7.28 14.21 -7.78
N PRO A 58 7.88 15.42 -7.78
CA PRO A 58 7.22 16.64 -7.33
C PRO A 58 5.80 16.81 -7.89
N GLY A 59 4.84 17.01 -6.98
CA GLY A 59 3.42 17.13 -7.29
C GLY A 59 2.69 15.80 -7.45
N TRP A 60 3.31 14.75 -7.97
CA TRP A 60 2.63 13.52 -8.36
C TRP A 60 2.73 12.40 -7.32
N LEU A 61 3.92 12.23 -6.73
CA LEU A 61 4.23 11.09 -5.88
C LEU A 61 5.11 11.52 -4.71
N ASP A 62 4.69 11.16 -3.50
CA ASP A 62 5.41 11.43 -2.26
C ASP A 62 5.59 10.14 -1.44
N LYS A 63 6.49 10.19 -0.45
CA LYS A 63 6.57 9.20 0.64
C LYS A 63 5.95 9.81 1.89
N GLY A 64 5.07 9.06 2.53
CA GLY A 64 4.69 9.24 3.93
C GLY A 64 5.54 8.35 4.85
N LEU A 65 5.08 8.12 6.08
CA LEU A 65 5.72 7.14 6.96
C LEU A 65 5.18 5.74 6.65
N GLY A 66 5.98 4.93 5.94
CA GLY A 66 5.64 3.56 5.56
C GLY A 66 4.72 3.41 4.34
N TRP A 67 4.31 4.52 3.71
CA TRP A 67 3.45 4.51 2.53
C TRP A 67 4.01 5.39 1.41
N ASN A 68 3.72 5.02 0.16
CA ASN A 68 3.76 5.96 -0.95
C ASN A 68 2.42 6.68 -1.04
N LEU A 69 2.43 7.92 -1.51
CA LEU A 69 1.25 8.78 -1.63
C LEU A 69 1.15 9.30 -3.06
N GLU A 70 0.23 8.76 -3.84
CA GLU A 70 -0.02 9.17 -5.23
C GLU A 70 -1.14 10.19 -5.29
N ARG A 71 -0.90 11.31 -5.97
CA ARG A 71 -1.94 12.31 -6.24
C ARG A 71 -2.93 11.76 -7.26
N VAL A 72 -4.21 11.71 -6.91
CA VAL A 72 -5.29 11.25 -7.79
C VAL A 72 -6.15 12.39 -8.34
N ASP A 73 -6.16 13.54 -7.66
CA ASP A 73 -6.72 14.82 -8.09
C ASP A 73 -6.08 15.97 -7.27
N ALA A 74 -6.57 17.20 -7.40
CA ALA A 74 -6.00 18.38 -6.73
C ALA A 74 -6.01 18.31 -5.19
N HIS A 75 -6.91 17.52 -4.59
CA HIS A 75 -7.13 17.49 -3.15
C HIS A 75 -6.94 16.09 -2.53
N THR A 76 -6.90 15.06 -3.37
CA THR A 76 -6.90 13.67 -2.92
C THR A 76 -5.58 13.00 -3.26
N ARG A 77 -5.07 12.27 -2.27
CA ARG A 77 -3.94 11.36 -2.43
C ARG A 77 -4.36 9.97 -1.98
N TRP A 78 -4.01 8.96 -2.76
CA TRP A 78 -4.16 7.56 -2.38
C TRP A 78 -2.85 7.04 -1.83
N PHE A 79 -2.92 6.27 -0.75
CA PHE A 79 -1.75 5.61 -0.20
C PHE A 79 -1.57 4.24 -0.85
N PHE A 80 -0.33 3.82 -1.08
CA PHE A 80 -0.05 2.51 -1.62
C PHE A 80 1.31 1.94 -1.20
N HIS A 81 1.43 0.62 -1.25
CA HIS A 81 2.69 -0.09 -1.07
C HIS A 81 2.73 -1.37 -1.91
N GLY A 82 3.84 -1.59 -2.61
CA GLY A 82 4.14 -2.83 -3.30
C GLY A 82 5.03 -3.73 -2.45
N GLY A 83 4.90 -5.04 -2.62
CA GLY A 83 5.75 -6.04 -1.97
C GLY A 83 6.20 -7.08 -2.98
N ALA A 84 7.46 -7.50 -2.90
CA ALA A 84 8.00 -8.55 -3.74
C ALA A 84 9.06 -9.34 -2.98
N ASN A 85 8.88 -10.66 -2.89
CA ASN A 85 9.84 -11.53 -2.20
C ASN A 85 10.23 -12.71 -3.09
N ALA A 86 11.54 -12.93 -3.24
CA ALA A 86 12.16 -14.08 -3.92
C ALA A 86 11.62 -14.35 -5.34
N GLY A 87 11.09 -13.34 -6.03
CA GLY A 87 10.45 -13.49 -7.33
C GLY A 87 9.23 -14.42 -7.34
N ARG A 88 8.65 -14.74 -6.18
CA ARG A 88 7.52 -15.67 -6.03
C ARG A 88 6.27 -14.98 -5.51
N TYR A 89 6.43 -14.12 -4.51
CA TYR A 89 5.30 -13.44 -3.89
C TYR A 89 5.24 -12.01 -4.37
N LYS A 90 4.05 -11.57 -4.78
CA LYS A 90 3.77 -10.17 -5.10
C LYS A 90 2.55 -9.71 -4.33
N THR A 91 2.67 -8.57 -3.70
CA THR A 91 1.60 -7.91 -2.97
C THR A 91 1.47 -6.48 -3.45
N PHE A 92 0.24 -6.00 -3.55
CA PHE A 92 -0.03 -4.59 -3.76
C PHE A 92 -1.22 -4.17 -2.91
N ALA A 93 -1.07 -3.08 -2.18
CA ALA A 93 -2.14 -2.46 -1.41
C ALA A 93 -2.28 -1.00 -1.82
N VAL A 94 -3.52 -0.55 -1.97
CA VAL A 94 -3.88 0.84 -2.26
C VAL A 94 -5.14 1.24 -1.52
N GLY A 95 -5.23 2.48 -1.07
CA GLY A 95 -6.43 3.01 -0.43
C GLY A 95 -6.69 4.50 -0.66
N ASP A 96 -7.98 4.83 -0.78
CA ASP A 96 -8.53 6.18 -0.60
C ASP A 96 -8.86 6.37 0.89
N PRO A 97 -8.04 7.12 1.63
CA PRO A 97 -8.21 7.25 3.07
C PRO A 97 -9.47 8.05 3.45
N GLN A 98 -9.97 8.92 2.57
CA GLN A 98 -11.13 9.76 2.84
C GLN A 98 -12.44 9.01 2.52
N ARG A 99 -12.48 8.31 1.38
CA ARG A 99 -13.67 7.56 0.95
C ARG A 99 -13.76 6.17 1.55
N ARG A 100 -12.74 5.74 2.31
CA ARG A 100 -12.65 4.43 2.96
C ARG A 100 -12.80 3.27 1.97
N ARG A 101 -12.09 3.38 0.85
CA ARG A 101 -12.04 2.35 -0.19
C ARG A 101 -10.62 1.87 -0.33
N GLY A 102 -10.41 0.57 -0.45
CA GLY A 102 -9.07 0.03 -0.64
C GLY A 102 -9.10 -1.33 -1.30
N LEU A 103 -7.95 -1.69 -1.86
CA LEU A 103 -7.71 -2.96 -2.51
C LEU A 103 -6.41 -3.54 -1.95
N VAL A 104 -6.42 -4.84 -1.68
CA VAL A 104 -5.22 -5.60 -1.39
C VAL A 104 -5.23 -6.81 -2.30
N VAL A 105 -4.14 -6.99 -3.03
CA VAL A 105 -3.93 -8.16 -3.89
C VAL A 105 -2.66 -8.85 -3.41
N MET A 106 -2.76 -10.14 -3.13
CA MET A 106 -1.63 -11.01 -2.81
C MET A 106 -1.59 -12.15 -3.81
N THR A 107 -0.40 -12.50 -4.26
CA THR A 107 -0.19 -13.57 -5.23
C THR A 107 1.00 -14.42 -4.83
N SER A 108 0.95 -15.70 -5.17
CA SER A 108 2.00 -16.69 -4.97
C SER A 108 2.79 -17.01 -6.25
N GLY A 109 2.73 -16.13 -7.25
CA GLY A 109 3.52 -16.23 -8.49
C GLY A 109 4.26 -14.93 -8.85
N GLY A 110 5.46 -15.07 -9.41
CA GLY A 110 6.30 -13.92 -9.79
C GLY A 110 5.67 -12.95 -10.78
N GLY A 111 4.74 -13.42 -11.61
CA GLY A 111 3.95 -12.61 -12.56
C GLY A 111 2.82 -11.79 -11.94
N GLY A 112 2.70 -11.75 -10.60
CA GLY A 112 1.60 -11.08 -9.91
C GLY A 112 1.45 -9.59 -10.19
N THR A 113 2.49 -8.91 -10.67
CA THR A 113 2.44 -7.49 -11.01
C THR A 113 1.39 -7.14 -12.05
N GLY A 114 1.35 -7.88 -13.16
CA GLY A 114 0.33 -7.66 -14.19
C GLY A 114 -1.09 -7.97 -13.70
N VAL A 115 -1.22 -8.88 -12.73
CA VAL A 115 -2.53 -9.24 -12.15
C VAL A 115 -3.07 -8.09 -11.31
N TYR A 116 -2.31 -7.59 -10.32
CA TYR A 116 -2.82 -6.52 -9.47
C TYR A 116 -3.02 -5.20 -10.24
N GLN A 117 -2.22 -4.92 -11.27
CA GLN A 117 -2.40 -3.72 -12.10
C GLN A 117 -3.77 -3.75 -12.81
N ARG A 118 -4.13 -4.89 -13.41
CA ARG A 118 -5.43 -5.06 -14.07
C ARG A 118 -6.60 -5.00 -13.09
N ILE A 119 -6.45 -5.58 -11.90
CA ILE A 119 -7.48 -5.52 -10.85
C ILE A 119 -7.69 -4.07 -10.40
N VAL A 120 -6.62 -3.34 -10.10
CA VAL A 120 -6.69 -1.93 -9.68
C VAL A 120 -7.35 -1.09 -10.76
N ARG A 121 -6.93 -1.24 -12.03
CA ARG A 121 -7.56 -0.53 -13.15
C ARG A 121 -9.05 -0.86 -13.27
N ALA A 122 -9.42 -2.14 -13.22
CA ALA A 122 -10.82 -2.54 -13.35
C ALA A 122 -11.69 -2.02 -12.19
N ALA A 123 -11.18 -2.03 -10.96
CA ALA A 123 -11.93 -1.63 -9.78
C ALA A 123 -11.98 -0.11 -9.56
N THR A 124 -11.00 0.64 -10.09
CA THR A 124 -10.86 2.08 -9.82
C THR A 124 -10.99 2.97 -11.06
N GLY A 125 -10.90 2.39 -12.26
CA GLY A 125 -10.81 3.12 -13.52
C GLY A 125 -9.49 3.86 -13.73
N ARG A 126 -8.46 3.60 -12.92
CA ARG A 126 -7.19 4.36 -12.93
C ARG A 126 -6.00 3.48 -13.28
N ASP A 127 -5.13 4.02 -14.13
CA ASP A 127 -3.75 3.58 -14.28
C ASP A 127 -2.90 4.42 -13.31
N MET A 128 -2.24 3.76 -12.35
CA MET A 128 -1.49 4.42 -11.27
C MET A 128 0.00 4.53 -11.61
N LEU A 129 0.62 5.66 -11.26
CA LEU A 129 2.07 5.85 -11.34
C LEU A 129 2.84 4.84 -10.49
N ALA A 130 2.20 4.28 -9.47
CA ALA A 130 2.70 3.15 -8.67
C ALA A 130 3.24 1.98 -9.49
N PHE A 131 2.79 1.80 -10.73
CA PHE A 131 3.21 0.71 -11.62
C PHE A 131 4.34 1.10 -12.59
N ASP A 132 4.72 2.38 -12.62
CA ASP A 132 5.74 2.97 -13.50
C ASP A 132 7.00 3.42 -12.71
N LEU A 133 7.17 2.92 -11.49
CA LEU A 133 8.28 3.24 -10.59
C LEU A 133 9.47 2.30 -10.73
#